data_AF-A0A5K8A432-F1
#
_entry.id   AF-A0A5K8A432-F1
#
_cell.length_a   1.000
_cell.length_b   1.000
_cell.length_c   1.000
_cell.angle_alpha   90.00
_cell.angle_beta   90.00
_cell.angle_gamma   90.00
#
_symmetry.space_group_name_H-M   'P 1'
#
loop_
_entity.id
_entity.type
_entity.pdbx_description
1 polymer ?
#
loop_
_entity_poly.entity_id
_entity_poly.type
_entity_poly.pdbx_seq_one_letter_code
_entity_poly.pdbx_strand_id
1 'polypeptide(L)'
;MGKTESIDDVEVLSDSGALIELKKSRRQIVFLLGAGASVSSGIPGAKQFVVEWLEHHYQVRTADEPDPPDISQWATADKLGIPDFFFPDAVQWYPKIFELRYKKDIAEGYLYLEDKMREKEPGPGYAALSQILSETDNKIVITTNFDNLVADALSIYSRGQQPLVIGHESLAGFLERRLRGFWLPRPFIAKVHRDLMLSPKNMPNEVNNLSEEWKESLKTIFSNCTPLVIGYGGNDGSLMNFLTEELTKINGGFYWCLHNDEKPSSRVKQVMNLHGGYYIRIKGFDEFMISLAVALLGDHFRIHSLAKDIRQRTEERIQTFWTQCNRLRSEYPETMPESMSQAFEYIAEKEAYITWREFIDGYNCPDELEAVYQNAIDDLEATCQKAKESFQELYEIKWDYARFLADHDDYEEAEILFDKALSADPDNSHNVGNYAKFMLIDRDAPKDAKNIFEKAVELDNEEGHFLAEMLLYLLLIEKRLNDDKNHWAGRLKFLLRKGFERFHLNLDPLFAYAKTNLSSSDASLICQIGCAIMNENKIESLEENEIWKWITPMS
;
A
#
# COMPACT_ATOMS: atom_id res chain seq x y z
N MET A 1 -23.75 -2.12 41.73
CA MET A 1 -23.55 -0.67 41.63
C MET A 1 -22.08 -0.44 41.30
N GLY A 2 -21.73 -0.40 40.02
CA GLY A 2 -20.39 0.01 39.60
C GLY A 2 -20.25 1.51 39.82
N LYS A 3 -19.13 1.96 40.39
CA LYS A 3 -18.85 3.40 40.48
C LYS A 3 -18.79 3.95 39.06
N THR A 4 -19.65 4.91 38.76
CA THR A 4 -19.54 5.73 37.56
C THR A 4 -18.22 6.48 37.63
N GLU A 5 -17.35 6.26 36.65
CA GLU A 5 -16.09 7.00 36.55
C GLU A 5 -16.41 8.45 36.15
N SER A 6 -15.78 9.42 36.81
CA SER A 6 -15.93 10.83 36.48
C SER A 6 -14.60 11.56 36.54
N ILE A 7 -14.46 12.59 35.70
CA ILE A 7 -13.32 13.51 35.66
C ILE A 7 -13.89 14.92 35.82
N ASP A 8 -13.56 15.59 36.93
CA ASP A 8 -14.05 16.94 37.27
C ASP A 8 -15.59 17.07 37.12
N ASP A 9 -16.33 16.11 37.70
CA ASP A 9 -17.80 16.00 37.67
C ASP A 9 -18.43 15.71 36.29
N VAL A 10 -17.62 15.48 35.26
CA VAL A 10 -18.07 14.97 33.95
C VAL A 10 -17.97 13.45 33.92
N GLU A 11 -19.05 12.78 33.53
CA GLU A 11 -19.11 11.32 33.47
C GLU A 11 -18.25 10.75 32.33
N VAL A 12 -17.59 9.64 32.59
CA VAL A 12 -16.81 8.87 31.62
C VAL A 12 -17.60 7.63 31.24
N LEU A 13 -18.00 7.54 29.98
CA LEU A 13 -18.68 6.39 29.42
C LEU A 13 -17.67 5.38 28.85
N SER A 14 -18.02 4.10 28.96
CA SER A 14 -17.42 3.08 28.11
C SER A 14 -17.84 3.29 26.66
N ASP A 15 -17.09 2.69 25.73
CA ASP A 15 -17.45 2.61 24.31
C ASP A 15 -18.93 2.20 24.13
N SER A 16 -19.36 1.12 24.77
CA SER A 16 -20.69 0.54 24.66
C SER A 16 -21.77 1.48 25.22
N GLY A 17 -21.49 2.18 26.31
CA GLY A 17 -22.40 3.18 26.87
C GLY A 17 -22.58 4.37 25.93
N ALA A 18 -21.49 4.87 25.35
CA ALA A 18 -21.51 5.95 24.39
C ALA A 18 -22.29 5.59 23.12
N LEU A 19 -22.14 4.37 22.60
CA LEU A 19 -22.89 3.89 21.43
C LEU A 19 -24.41 3.89 21.67
N ILE A 20 -24.85 3.51 22.87
CA ILE A 20 -26.28 3.53 23.23
C ILE A 20 -26.80 4.97 23.26
N GLU A 21 -26.03 5.89 23.85
CA GLU A 21 -26.41 7.30 23.97
C GLU A 21 -26.48 7.98 22.59
N LEU A 22 -25.43 7.83 21.79
CA LEU A 22 -25.35 8.39 20.43
C LEU A 22 -26.46 7.82 19.52
N LYS A 23 -26.80 6.53 19.64
CA LYS A 23 -27.90 5.92 18.87
C LYS A 23 -29.28 6.43 19.26
N LYS A 24 -29.49 6.78 20.54
CA LYS A 24 -30.78 7.32 21.02
C LYS A 24 -30.97 8.80 20.68
N SER A 25 -29.87 9.53 20.48
CA SER A 25 -29.93 10.93 20.08
C SER A 25 -30.68 11.10 18.75
N ARG A 26 -31.56 12.10 18.70
CA ARG A 26 -32.23 12.56 17.47
C ARG A 26 -31.47 13.69 16.78
N ARG A 27 -30.42 14.22 17.40
CA ARG A 27 -29.58 15.28 16.84
C ARG A 27 -28.52 14.65 15.94
N GLN A 28 -28.25 15.29 14.81
CA GLN A 28 -27.15 14.89 13.92
C GLN A 28 -25.82 14.98 14.67
N ILE A 29 -24.97 13.98 14.48
CA ILE A 29 -23.61 13.96 14.96
C ILE A 29 -22.75 14.78 13.99
N VAL A 30 -21.94 15.69 14.54
CA VAL A 30 -20.84 16.32 13.82
C VAL A 30 -19.52 15.73 14.32
N PHE A 31 -18.75 15.17 13.41
CA PHE A 31 -17.46 14.56 13.73
C PHE A 31 -16.38 15.64 13.78
N LEU A 32 -15.70 15.79 14.91
CA LEU A 32 -14.54 16.68 15.04
C LEU A 32 -13.30 15.80 15.11
N LEU A 33 -12.55 15.75 14.01
CA LEU A 33 -11.39 14.89 13.86
C LEU A 33 -10.09 15.68 14.07
N GLY A 34 -9.16 15.09 14.78
CA GLY A 34 -7.79 15.57 14.90
C GLY A 34 -6.76 14.57 14.38
N ALA A 35 -5.49 14.91 14.52
CA ALA A 35 -4.39 14.14 13.90
C ALA A 35 -4.33 12.69 14.38
N GLY A 36 -4.84 12.39 15.58
CA GLY A 36 -4.94 11.04 16.12
C GLY A 36 -5.84 10.09 15.31
N ALA A 37 -6.79 10.63 14.53
CA ALA A 37 -7.64 9.82 13.65
C ALA A 37 -6.85 9.23 12.46
N SER A 38 -5.80 9.93 12.01
CA SER A 38 -5.02 9.57 10.82
C SER A 38 -3.85 8.63 11.12
N VAL A 39 -3.58 8.33 12.40
CA VAL A 39 -2.38 7.58 12.84
C VAL A 39 -2.35 6.16 12.30
N SER A 40 -3.47 5.43 12.37
CA SER A 40 -3.55 4.07 11.85
C SER A 40 -3.46 4.00 10.31
N SER A 41 -3.69 5.13 9.64
CA SER A 41 -3.49 5.30 8.18
C SER A 41 -2.05 5.69 7.82
N GLY A 42 -1.12 5.60 8.80
CA GLY A 42 0.31 5.82 8.59
C GLY A 42 0.74 7.29 8.56
N ILE A 43 -0.14 8.23 8.94
CA ILE A 43 0.20 9.65 9.09
C ILE A 43 0.62 9.92 10.54
N PRO A 44 1.81 10.47 10.80
CA PRO A 44 2.23 10.78 12.16
C PRO A 44 1.24 11.70 12.90
N GLY A 45 1.01 11.41 14.18
CA GLY A 45 0.25 12.31 15.04
C GLY A 45 1.07 13.56 15.41
N ALA A 46 0.40 14.61 15.92
CA ALA A 46 1.07 15.86 16.32
C ALA A 46 2.23 15.65 17.31
N LYS A 47 2.11 14.69 18.24
CA LYS A 47 3.18 14.33 19.19
C LYS A 47 4.42 13.81 18.47
N GLN A 48 4.24 12.96 17.46
CA GLN A 48 5.34 12.38 16.71
C GLN A 48 6.04 13.44 15.85
N PHE A 49 5.30 14.32 15.17
CA PHE A 49 5.89 15.45 14.45
C PHE A 49 6.77 16.33 15.34
N VAL A 50 6.27 16.67 16.52
CA VAL A 50 7.02 17.48 17.50
C VAL A 50 8.31 16.79 17.92
N VAL A 51 8.26 15.49 18.20
CA VAL A 51 9.45 14.70 18.57
C VAL A 51 10.46 14.70 17.41
N GLU A 52 10.03 14.38 16.18
CA GLU A 52 10.91 14.35 15.00
C GLU A 52 11.58 15.71 14.76
N TRP A 53 10.86 16.82 14.89
CA TRP A 53 11.42 18.17 14.74
C TRP A 53 12.39 18.54 15.85
N LEU A 54 12.08 18.17 17.10
CA LEU A 54 12.98 18.39 18.24
C LEU A 54 14.25 17.54 18.11
N GLU A 55 14.15 16.29 17.66
CA GLU A 55 15.28 15.39 17.42
C GLU A 55 16.23 15.95 16.37
N HIS A 56 15.70 16.40 15.22
CA HIS A 56 16.53 17.07 14.22
C HIS A 56 17.19 18.34 14.81
N HIS A 57 16.45 19.13 15.59
CA HIS A 57 16.99 20.33 16.20
C HIS A 57 18.09 20.05 17.22
N TYR A 58 17.93 18.99 18.01
CA TYR A 58 18.91 18.46 18.94
C TYR A 58 20.17 18.01 18.20
N GLN A 59 20.04 17.11 17.22
CA GLN A 59 21.14 16.57 16.43
C GLN A 59 22.02 17.66 15.81
N VAL A 60 21.41 18.68 15.21
CA VAL A 60 22.16 19.80 14.59
C VAL A 60 22.93 20.63 15.63
N ARG A 61 22.40 20.79 16.85
CA ARG A 61 23.00 21.63 17.89
C ARG A 61 24.01 20.91 18.77
N THR A 62 23.97 19.58 18.79
CA THR A 62 24.88 18.75 19.58
C THR A 62 25.85 17.93 18.74
N ALA A 63 25.91 18.17 17.42
CA ALA A 63 26.76 17.42 16.49
C ALA A 63 28.24 17.39 16.86
N ASP A 64 28.76 18.48 17.44
CA ASP A 64 30.16 18.61 17.86
C ASP A 64 30.39 18.28 19.35
N GLU A 65 29.34 17.91 20.09
CA GLU A 65 29.44 17.54 21.50
C GLU A 65 29.85 16.06 21.62
N PRO A 66 30.96 15.72 22.31
CA PRO A 66 31.45 14.33 22.39
C PRO A 66 30.52 13.36 23.13
N ASP A 67 29.73 13.88 24.06
CA ASP A 67 28.78 13.12 24.89
C ASP A 67 27.57 14.02 25.20
N PRO A 68 26.66 14.18 24.22
CA PRO A 68 25.55 15.10 24.37
C PRO A 68 24.49 14.53 25.32
N PRO A 69 23.87 15.37 26.17
CA PRO A 69 22.85 14.92 27.12
C PRO A 69 21.60 14.45 26.38
N ASP A 70 20.83 13.54 27.01
CA ASP A 70 19.55 13.07 26.46
C ASP A 70 18.64 14.24 26.01
N ILE A 71 17.91 14.05 24.91
CA ILE A 71 17.06 15.09 24.32
C ILE A 71 16.07 15.69 25.33
N SER A 72 15.54 14.89 26.26
CA SER A 72 14.61 15.36 27.29
C SER A 72 15.26 16.33 28.29
N GLN A 73 16.57 16.20 28.50
CA GLN A 73 17.38 17.10 29.33
C GLN A 73 17.89 18.31 28.54
N TRP A 74 18.16 18.11 27.25
CA TRP A 74 18.61 19.19 26.37
C TRP A 74 17.47 20.15 26.01
N ALA A 75 16.27 19.65 25.71
CA ALA A 75 15.12 20.43 25.29
C ALA A 75 14.52 21.20 26.48
N THR A 76 15.06 22.39 26.73
CA THR A 76 14.64 23.29 27.82
C THR A 76 14.06 24.59 27.26
N ALA A 77 13.26 25.29 28.08
CA ALA A 77 12.68 26.59 27.72
C ALA A 77 13.73 27.59 27.21
N ASP A 78 14.87 27.68 27.88
CA ASP A 78 15.96 28.59 27.50
C ASP A 78 16.62 28.20 26.18
N LYS A 79 16.91 26.90 25.97
CA LYS A 79 17.57 26.42 24.75
C LYS A 79 16.67 26.52 23.51
N LEU A 80 15.37 26.31 23.68
CA LEU A 80 14.38 26.40 22.61
C LEU A 80 13.85 27.83 22.42
N GLY A 81 14.01 28.72 23.42
CA GLY A 81 13.38 30.04 23.41
C GLY A 81 11.86 29.98 23.50
N ILE A 82 11.32 28.94 24.15
CA ILE A 82 9.88 28.75 24.37
C ILE A 82 9.62 28.84 25.88
N PRO A 83 9.05 29.96 26.38
CA PRO A 83 8.71 30.10 27.80
C PRO A 83 7.81 28.96 28.29
N ASP A 84 8.00 28.52 29.52
CA ASP A 84 7.22 27.45 30.16
C ASP A 84 7.26 26.09 29.45
N PHE A 85 8.21 25.90 28.52
CA PHE A 85 8.37 24.63 27.82
C PHE A 85 8.76 23.51 28.78
N PHE A 86 8.03 22.40 28.69
CA PHE A 86 8.33 21.16 29.38
C PHE A 86 8.23 19.99 28.40
N PHE A 87 9.32 19.22 28.27
CA PHE A 87 9.46 18.22 27.21
C PHE A 87 8.34 17.15 27.17
N PRO A 88 7.89 16.57 28.30
CA PRO A 88 6.76 15.63 28.30
C PRO A 88 5.46 16.20 27.71
N ASP A 89 5.27 17.52 27.77
CA ASP A 89 4.12 18.24 27.25
C ASP A 89 4.42 18.99 25.94
N ALA A 90 5.52 18.67 25.26
CA ALA A 90 6.00 19.39 24.08
C ALA A 90 4.96 19.53 22.96
N VAL A 91 4.01 18.59 22.85
CA VAL A 91 2.93 18.63 21.86
C VAL A 91 2.05 19.89 21.97
N GLN A 92 1.93 20.49 23.16
CA GLN A 92 1.19 21.75 23.38
C GLN A 92 1.87 22.93 22.67
N TRP A 93 3.17 22.80 22.39
CA TRP A 93 3.99 23.81 21.73
C TRP A 93 4.18 23.54 20.23
N TYR A 94 3.35 22.67 19.63
CA TYR A 94 3.44 22.31 18.21
C TYR A 94 3.65 23.53 17.27
N PRO A 95 2.85 24.61 17.33
CA PRO A 95 3.04 25.75 16.42
C PRO A 95 4.39 26.44 16.61
N LYS A 96 4.87 26.52 17.85
CA LYS A 96 6.17 27.14 18.19
C LYS A 96 7.33 26.27 17.74
N ILE A 97 7.21 24.95 17.85
CA ILE A 97 8.25 24.01 17.41
C ILE A 97 8.30 23.95 15.88
N PHE A 98 7.16 23.98 15.21
CA PHE A 98 7.08 24.14 13.76
C PHE A 98 7.77 25.44 13.30
N GLU A 99 7.45 26.57 13.94
CA GLU A 99 8.12 27.85 13.71
C GLU A 99 9.64 27.76 13.95
N LEU A 100 10.10 27.12 15.03
CA LEU A 100 11.53 26.94 15.29
C LEU A 100 12.25 26.20 14.16
N ARG A 101 11.59 25.20 13.57
CA ARG A 101 12.14 24.39 12.49
C ARG A 101 12.14 25.10 11.15
N TYR A 102 11.02 25.73 10.78
CA TYR A 102 10.76 26.21 9.42
C TYR A 102 10.67 27.74 9.28
N LYS A 103 10.97 28.54 10.32
CA LYS A 103 10.95 30.02 10.22
C LYS A 103 11.82 30.63 9.12
N LYS A 104 12.86 29.92 8.67
CA LYS A 104 13.76 30.40 7.60
C LYS A 104 13.17 30.15 6.22
N ASP A 105 12.45 29.04 6.05
CA ASP A 105 11.76 28.66 4.83
C ASP A 105 10.51 27.85 5.20
N ILE A 106 9.35 28.51 5.13
CA ILE A 106 8.07 27.90 5.45
C ILE A 106 7.68 26.86 4.39
N ALA A 107 8.15 27.03 3.15
CA ALA A 107 7.82 26.12 2.06
C ALA A 107 8.39 24.72 2.30
N GLU A 108 9.59 24.60 2.91
CA GLU A 108 10.14 23.32 3.35
C GLU A 108 9.21 22.60 4.35
N GLY A 109 8.58 23.34 5.26
CA GLY A 109 7.62 22.79 6.20
C GLY A 109 6.37 22.23 5.52
N TYR A 110 5.91 22.89 4.46
CA TYR A 110 4.78 22.40 3.66
C TYR A 110 5.15 21.16 2.84
N LEU A 111 6.31 21.16 2.19
CA LEU A 111 6.84 19.99 1.48
C LEU A 111 7.02 18.79 2.42
N TYR A 112 7.49 19.03 3.65
CA TYR A 112 7.61 18.00 4.67
C TYR A 112 6.27 17.38 5.05
N LEU A 113 5.25 18.21 5.28
CA LEU A 113 3.90 17.72 5.60
C LEU A 113 3.29 16.97 4.40
N GLU A 114 3.50 17.47 3.18
CA GLU A 114 3.06 16.81 1.95
C GLU A 114 3.69 15.42 1.80
N ASP A 115 5.01 15.30 1.98
CA ASP A 115 5.73 14.03 1.92
C ASP A 115 5.20 13.02 2.95
N LYS A 116 4.95 13.46 4.19
CA LYS A 116 4.42 12.60 5.26
C LYS A 116 2.99 12.13 5.00
N MET A 117 2.23 12.84 4.18
CA MET A 117 0.85 12.53 3.81
C MET A 117 0.73 11.88 2.43
N ARG A 118 1.82 11.82 1.66
CA ARG A 118 1.87 11.22 0.32
C ARG A 118 1.63 9.72 0.41
N GLU A 119 0.84 9.20 -0.54
CA GLU A 119 0.54 7.76 -0.69
C GLU A 119 -0.07 7.11 0.57
N LYS A 120 -0.73 7.90 1.44
CA LYS A 120 -1.45 7.39 2.60
C LYS A 120 -2.90 7.11 2.23
N GLU A 121 -3.37 5.92 2.58
CA GLU A 121 -4.73 5.47 2.28
C GLU A 121 -5.62 5.43 3.54
N PRO A 122 -6.94 5.68 3.38
CA PRO A 122 -7.87 5.65 4.50
C PRO A 122 -8.03 4.24 5.07
N GLY A 123 -7.74 4.10 6.36
CA GLY A 123 -7.97 2.88 7.14
C GLY A 123 -9.46 2.50 7.34
N PRO A 124 -9.72 1.38 8.03
CA PRO A 124 -11.07 0.83 8.16
C PRO A 124 -12.04 1.72 8.95
N GLY A 125 -11.55 2.57 9.87
CA GLY A 125 -12.37 3.56 10.56
C GLY A 125 -12.90 4.64 9.62
N TYR A 126 -12.10 5.05 8.63
CA TYR A 126 -12.54 5.97 7.58
C TYR A 126 -13.53 5.30 6.62
N ALA A 127 -13.38 4.01 6.34
CA ALA A 127 -14.38 3.24 5.60
C ALA A 127 -15.73 3.23 6.35
N ALA A 128 -15.72 2.97 7.66
CA ALA A 128 -16.91 3.04 8.49
C ALA A 128 -17.51 4.46 8.55
N LEU A 129 -16.68 5.49 8.72
CA LEU A 129 -17.08 6.89 8.67
C LEU A 129 -17.76 7.22 7.34
N SER A 130 -17.20 6.78 6.20
CA SER A 130 -17.74 7.06 4.87
C SER A 130 -19.15 6.49 4.69
N GLN A 131 -19.44 5.30 5.25
CA GLN A 131 -20.78 4.72 5.23
C GLN A 131 -21.75 5.52 6.11
N ILE A 132 -21.33 5.91 7.33
CA ILE A 132 -22.15 6.77 8.20
C ILE A 132 -22.47 8.09 7.47
N LEU A 133 -21.46 8.74 6.91
CA LEU A 133 -21.59 9.98 6.17
C LEU A 133 -22.46 9.82 4.92
N SER A 134 -22.50 8.64 4.29
CA SER A 134 -23.29 8.44 3.07
C SER A 134 -24.72 7.99 3.31
N GLU A 135 -24.97 7.20 4.36
CA GLU A 135 -26.25 6.53 4.57
C GLU A 135 -27.09 7.10 5.71
N THR A 136 -26.51 7.97 6.54
CA THR A 136 -27.23 8.64 7.64
C THR A 136 -27.33 10.15 7.43
N ASP A 137 -28.09 10.83 8.28
CA ASP A 137 -28.15 12.30 8.34
C ASP A 137 -26.91 12.94 9.00
N ASN A 138 -25.97 12.14 9.52
CA ASN A 138 -24.72 12.62 10.09
C ASN A 138 -23.74 12.93 8.95
N LYS A 139 -23.82 14.13 8.37
CA LYS A 139 -23.12 14.48 7.12
C LYS A 139 -21.90 15.40 7.31
N ILE A 140 -21.56 15.80 8.53
CA ILE A 140 -20.59 16.90 8.76
C ILE A 140 -19.35 16.38 9.48
N VAL A 141 -18.19 16.67 8.89
CA VAL A 141 -16.88 16.52 9.49
C VAL A 141 -16.22 17.88 9.62
N ILE A 142 -15.72 18.20 10.80
CA ILE A 142 -14.81 19.32 11.07
C ILE A 142 -13.46 18.69 11.39
N THR A 143 -12.38 19.21 10.81
CA THR A 143 -11.05 18.67 11.07
C THR A 143 -10.00 19.77 11.13
N THR A 144 -9.01 19.55 11.99
CA THR A 144 -7.76 20.33 12.05
C THR A 144 -6.65 19.71 11.21
N ASN A 145 -6.91 18.55 10.59
CA ASN A 145 -5.93 17.83 9.78
C ASN A 145 -5.81 18.40 8.37
N PHE A 146 -4.62 18.28 7.80
CA PHE A 146 -4.34 18.68 6.42
C PHE A 146 -4.60 17.56 5.42
N ASP A 147 -4.61 16.30 5.85
CA ASP A 147 -4.80 15.11 5.01
C ASP A 147 -6.18 15.03 4.33
N ASN A 148 -6.27 14.20 3.28
CA ASN A 148 -7.49 14.01 2.50
C ASN A 148 -8.26 12.72 2.82
N LEU A 149 -7.89 12.00 3.89
CA LEU A 149 -8.37 10.64 4.14
C LEU A 149 -9.91 10.53 4.21
N VAL A 150 -10.61 11.54 4.74
CA VAL A 150 -12.08 11.55 4.77
C VAL A 150 -12.67 11.67 3.35
N ALA A 151 -12.09 12.54 2.52
CA ALA A 151 -12.54 12.74 1.14
C ALA A 151 -12.23 11.52 0.27
N ASP A 152 -11.03 10.96 0.44
CA ASP A 152 -10.58 9.75 -0.26
C ASP A 152 -11.44 8.56 0.13
N ALA A 153 -11.76 8.40 1.42
CA ALA A 153 -12.65 7.35 1.90
C ALA A 153 -14.06 7.47 1.28
N LEU A 154 -14.62 8.67 1.16
CA LEU A 154 -15.89 8.85 0.47
C LEU A 154 -15.78 8.50 -1.02
N SER A 155 -14.70 8.87 -1.70
CA SER A 155 -14.45 8.54 -3.11
C SER A 155 -14.31 7.03 -3.34
N ILE A 156 -13.56 6.35 -2.47
CA ILE A 156 -13.28 4.92 -2.55
C ILE A 156 -14.51 4.13 -2.16
N TYR A 157 -15.15 4.44 -1.04
CA TYR A 157 -16.12 3.54 -0.39
C TYR A 157 -17.60 3.91 -0.63
N SER A 158 -17.90 5.15 -1.02
CA SER A 158 -19.31 5.60 -1.16
C SER A 158 -19.78 5.62 -2.62
N ARG A 159 -21.06 5.26 -2.86
CA ARG A 159 -21.68 5.36 -4.19
C ARG A 159 -22.13 6.80 -4.46
N GLY A 160 -21.34 7.54 -5.23
CA GLY A 160 -21.77 8.81 -5.85
C GLY A 160 -21.94 10.00 -4.90
N GLN A 161 -21.57 9.89 -3.62
CA GLN A 161 -21.58 11.02 -2.69
C GLN A 161 -20.20 11.68 -2.64
N GLN A 162 -19.96 12.61 -3.55
CA GLN A 162 -18.79 13.49 -3.46
C GLN A 162 -19.00 14.51 -2.33
N PRO A 163 -18.07 14.60 -1.37
CA PRO A 163 -18.14 15.61 -0.33
C PRO A 163 -17.94 17.01 -0.90
N LEU A 164 -18.48 18.01 -0.22
CA LEU A 164 -17.98 19.38 -0.36
C LEU A 164 -16.86 19.61 0.66
N VAL A 165 -15.63 19.70 0.17
CA VAL A 165 -14.45 20.04 0.98
C VAL A 165 -14.32 21.56 1.06
N ILE A 166 -14.44 22.08 2.28
CA ILE A 166 -14.24 23.49 2.61
C ILE A 166 -12.83 23.62 3.17
N GLY A 167 -11.86 23.75 2.25
CA GLY A 167 -10.44 23.84 2.54
C GLY A 167 -9.91 25.23 2.87
N HIS A 168 -10.77 26.26 2.85
CA HIS A 168 -10.37 27.65 3.10
C HIS A 168 -11.52 28.44 3.74
N GLU A 169 -11.21 29.36 4.64
CA GLU A 169 -12.19 30.16 5.39
C GLU A 169 -13.15 30.95 4.49
N SER A 170 -12.69 31.42 3.33
CA SER A 170 -13.53 32.14 2.36
C SER A 170 -14.70 31.30 1.82
N LEU A 171 -14.64 29.97 1.98
CA LEU A 171 -15.69 29.04 1.59
C LEU A 171 -16.59 28.64 2.76
N ALA A 172 -16.29 29.04 4.00
CA ALA A 172 -17.04 28.62 5.19
C ALA A 172 -18.54 28.96 5.10
N GLY A 173 -18.90 30.13 4.55
CA GLY A 173 -20.29 30.56 4.38
C GLY A 173 -21.15 29.70 3.43
N PHE A 174 -20.56 28.75 2.68
CA PHE A 174 -21.36 27.75 1.95
C PHE A 174 -22.00 26.72 2.88
N LEU A 175 -21.42 26.50 4.06
CA LEU A 175 -21.91 25.55 5.04
C LEU A 175 -23.17 26.09 5.74
N GLU A 176 -23.14 27.35 6.17
CA GLU A 176 -24.28 28.00 6.85
C GLU A 176 -25.55 28.03 5.97
N ARG A 177 -25.42 28.45 4.70
CA ARG A 177 -26.56 28.55 3.77
C ARG A 177 -27.25 27.21 3.51
N ARG A 178 -26.52 26.09 3.65
CA ARG A 178 -27.04 24.73 3.45
C ARG A 178 -27.72 24.19 4.70
N LEU A 179 -27.23 24.55 5.88
CA LEU A 179 -27.81 24.13 7.18
C LEU A 179 -29.16 24.79 7.50
N ARG A 180 -29.51 25.87 6.80
CA ARG A 180 -30.86 26.47 6.89
C ARG A 180 -31.94 25.61 6.23
N GLY A 181 -31.56 24.63 5.41
CA GLY A 181 -32.45 23.59 4.88
C GLY A 181 -32.43 22.34 5.78
N PHE A 182 -33.59 21.73 6.00
CA PHE A 182 -33.75 20.54 6.86
C PHE A 182 -32.97 19.28 6.41
N TRP A 183 -32.28 19.32 5.26
CA TRP A 183 -31.61 18.16 4.69
C TRP A 183 -30.32 18.53 3.94
N LEU A 184 -29.24 17.80 4.21
CA LEU A 184 -27.95 17.94 3.53
C LEU A 184 -27.82 16.87 2.43
N PRO A 185 -27.70 17.25 1.15
CA PRO A 185 -27.68 16.29 0.04
C PRO A 185 -26.39 15.47 -0.09
N ARG A 186 -25.33 15.88 0.61
CA ARG A 186 -23.99 15.28 0.52
C ARG A 186 -23.18 15.55 1.79
N PRO A 187 -22.09 14.82 2.03
CA PRO A 187 -21.18 15.09 3.13
C PRO A 187 -20.45 16.43 2.99
N PHE A 188 -20.09 17.04 4.12
CA PHE A 188 -19.31 18.28 4.20
C PHE A 188 -18.06 18.03 5.05
N ILE A 189 -16.91 18.49 4.57
CA ILE A 189 -15.63 18.38 5.27
C ILE A 189 -15.07 19.79 5.45
N ALA A 190 -15.11 20.29 6.68
CA ALA A 190 -14.64 21.62 7.06
C ALA A 190 -13.22 21.54 7.63
N LYS A 191 -12.22 22.00 6.87
CA LYS A 191 -10.81 22.05 7.31
C LYS A 191 -10.49 23.43 7.89
N VAL A 192 -10.54 23.57 9.21
CA VAL A 192 -10.44 24.88 9.88
C VAL A 192 -9.04 25.49 9.82
N HIS A 193 -8.00 24.67 9.66
CA HIS A 193 -6.61 25.10 9.48
C HIS A 193 -6.15 25.16 8.02
N ARG A 194 -7.13 25.17 7.10
CA ARG A 194 -6.97 25.08 5.65
C ARG A 194 -6.50 23.71 5.18
N ASP A 195 -6.69 23.49 3.88
CA ASP A 195 -6.17 22.33 3.18
C ASP A 195 -4.64 22.40 3.01
N LEU A 196 -4.00 21.24 2.87
CA LEU A 196 -2.56 21.12 2.64
C LEU A 196 -2.09 21.97 1.44
N MET A 197 -2.91 22.05 0.39
CA MET A 197 -2.57 22.78 -0.84
C MET A 197 -2.93 24.28 -0.77
N LEU A 198 -3.47 24.77 0.36
CA LEU A 198 -4.02 26.12 0.50
C LEU A 198 -3.32 26.93 1.60
N SER A 199 -1.99 26.78 1.72
CA SER A 199 -1.17 27.44 2.77
C SER A 199 -1.65 27.04 4.18
N PRO A 200 -1.35 25.80 4.62
CA PRO A 200 -1.89 25.25 5.86
C PRO A 200 -1.40 26.02 7.08
N LYS A 201 -2.33 26.34 7.98
CA LYS A 201 -2.07 27.15 9.18
C LYS A 201 -1.36 26.32 10.24
N ASN A 202 -0.08 26.62 10.46
CA ASN A 202 0.77 25.93 11.45
C ASN A 202 1.50 26.92 12.36
N MET A 203 1.51 28.22 12.03
CA MET A 203 2.26 29.21 12.78
C MET A 203 1.44 29.73 13.98
N PRO A 204 2.09 30.11 15.09
CA PRO A 204 1.39 30.58 16.29
C PRO A 204 0.41 31.73 16.04
N ASN A 205 0.76 32.69 15.16
CA ASN A 205 -0.11 33.80 14.80
C ASN A 205 -1.35 33.38 13.98
N GLU A 206 -1.29 32.24 13.28
CA GLU A 206 -2.37 31.72 12.43
C GLU A 206 -3.36 30.86 13.21
N VAL A 207 -2.90 30.16 14.25
CA VAL A 207 -3.72 29.23 15.06
C VAL A 207 -4.08 29.79 16.42
N ASN A 208 -4.02 31.11 16.62
CA ASN A 208 -4.49 31.75 17.85
C ASN A 208 -6.00 31.97 17.86
N ASN A 209 -6.57 32.35 16.70
CA ASN A 209 -7.99 32.66 16.56
C ASN A 209 -8.52 32.10 15.23
N LEU A 210 -9.74 31.58 15.25
CA LEU A 210 -10.46 31.29 14.01
C LEU A 210 -10.83 32.60 13.29
N SER A 211 -11.06 32.52 11.98
CA SER A 211 -11.61 33.65 11.22
C SER A 211 -13.09 33.85 11.57
N GLU A 212 -13.62 35.05 11.33
CA GLU A 212 -15.04 35.35 11.60
C GLU A 212 -15.99 34.45 10.80
N GLU A 213 -15.64 34.12 9.56
CA GLU A 213 -16.42 33.24 8.70
C GLU A 213 -16.54 31.82 9.29
N TRP A 214 -15.45 31.31 9.89
CA TRP A 214 -15.47 30.03 10.60
C TRP A 214 -16.29 30.11 11.87
N LYS A 215 -16.13 31.18 12.66
CA LYS A 215 -16.88 31.36 13.92
C LYS A 215 -18.39 31.34 13.69
N GLU A 216 -18.89 32.09 12.69
CA GLU A 216 -20.31 32.13 12.34
C GLU A 216 -20.83 30.77 11.88
N SER A 217 -20.07 30.10 11.02
CA SER A 217 -20.45 28.78 10.48
C SER A 217 -20.47 27.71 11.57
N LEU A 218 -19.46 27.67 12.44
CA LEU A 218 -19.36 26.71 13.53
C LEU A 218 -20.41 26.95 14.62
N LYS A 219 -20.71 28.21 14.97
CA LYS A 219 -21.82 28.55 15.89
C LYS A 219 -23.14 27.94 15.40
N THR A 220 -23.40 28.01 14.09
CA THR A 220 -24.60 27.45 13.44
C THR A 220 -24.61 25.91 13.45
N ILE A 221 -23.46 25.26 13.23
CA ILE A 221 -23.36 23.80 13.31
C ILE A 221 -23.67 23.35 14.73
N PHE A 222 -22.95 23.89 15.71
CA PHE A 222 -23.00 23.43 17.09
C PHE A 222 -24.34 23.76 17.78
N SER A 223 -25.11 24.74 17.29
CA SER A 223 -26.48 24.93 17.77
C SER A 223 -27.44 23.78 17.41
N ASN A 224 -27.17 23.06 16.30
CA ASN A 224 -28.09 22.06 15.73
C ASN A 224 -27.58 20.61 15.83
N CYS A 225 -26.27 20.42 15.88
CA CYS A 225 -25.63 19.11 15.93
C CYS A 225 -25.10 18.79 17.32
N THR A 226 -24.71 17.53 17.52
CA THR A 226 -24.03 17.03 18.71
C THR A 226 -22.57 16.71 18.33
N PRO A 227 -21.57 17.36 18.93
CA PRO A 227 -20.17 17.11 18.60
C PRO A 227 -19.66 15.80 19.17
N LEU A 228 -18.96 15.05 18.33
CA LEU A 228 -18.19 13.88 18.69
C LEU A 228 -16.73 14.09 18.29
N VAL A 229 -15.89 14.31 19.29
CA VAL A 229 -14.47 14.63 19.13
C VAL A 229 -13.63 13.37 19.21
N ILE A 230 -12.82 13.11 18.16
CA ILE A 230 -12.00 11.90 18.06
C ILE A 230 -10.61 12.25 17.55
N GLY A 231 -9.57 11.77 18.23
CA GLY A 231 -8.17 11.97 17.82
C GLY A 231 -7.67 13.42 17.90
N TYR A 232 -8.42 14.31 18.55
CA TYR A 232 -8.07 15.71 18.73
C TYR A 232 -7.67 15.99 20.18
N GLY A 233 -6.44 16.47 20.38
CA GLY A 233 -5.86 16.70 21.72
C GLY A 233 -6.17 18.06 22.34
N GLY A 234 -6.79 18.99 21.59
CA GLY A 234 -7.11 20.32 22.11
C GLY A 234 -5.88 21.21 22.34
N ASN A 235 -4.84 21.06 21.53
CA ASN A 235 -3.57 21.79 21.67
C ASN A 235 -3.51 23.08 20.84
N ASP A 236 -4.41 23.30 19.87
CA ASP A 236 -4.43 24.54 19.10
C ASP A 236 -5.22 25.65 19.79
N GLY A 237 -4.76 26.89 19.64
CA GLY A 237 -5.42 28.05 20.23
C GLY A 237 -6.74 28.36 19.55
N SER A 238 -6.83 28.22 18.23
CA SER A 238 -7.93 28.74 17.42
C SER A 238 -9.27 28.09 17.76
N LEU A 239 -9.38 26.77 17.60
CA LEU A 239 -10.61 26.03 17.83
C LEU A 239 -10.90 25.93 19.32
N MET A 240 -9.88 25.75 20.16
CA MET A 240 -10.09 25.70 21.61
C MET A 240 -10.56 27.03 22.19
N ASN A 241 -9.94 28.16 21.82
CA ASN A 241 -10.37 29.49 22.27
C ASN A 241 -11.81 29.75 21.82
N PHE A 242 -12.16 29.39 20.58
CA PHE A 242 -13.54 29.48 20.11
C PHE A 242 -14.50 28.65 20.96
N LEU A 243 -14.15 27.38 21.27
CA LEU A 243 -14.98 26.50 22.08
C LEU A 243 -15.14 27.01 23.53
N THR A 244 -14.16 27.71 24.09
CA THR A 244 -14.21 28.19 25.49
C THR A 244 -14.73 29.62 25.66
N GLU A 245 -14.43 30.52 24.72
CA GLU A 245 -14.67 31.97 24.88
C GLU A 245 -15.84 32.48 24.05
N GLU A 246 -16.15 31.84 22.92
CA GLU A 246 -17.10 32.37 21.95
C GLU A 246 -18.36 31.53 21.76
N LEU A 247 -18.28 30.24 22.05
CA LEU A 247 -19.39 29.31 21.86
C LEU A 247 -20.22 29.22 23.14
N THR A 248 -21.52 29.47 23.01
CA THR A 248 -22.47 29.24 24.10
C THR A 248 -22.68 27.75 24.33
N LYS A 249 -23.19 27.39 25.51
CA LYS A 249 -23.43 25.99 25.89
C LYS A 249 -24.19 25.23 24.80
N ILE A 250 -23.62 24.12 24.36
CA ILE A 250 -24.18 23.28 23.31
C ILE A 250 -25.35 22.45 23.84
N ASN A 251 -26.49 22.54 23.15
CA ASN A 251 -27.65 21.72 23.44
C ASN A 251 -27.38 20.26 23.02
N GLY A 252 -27.61 19.30 23.91
CA GLY A 252 -27.31 17.88 23.68
C GLY A 252 -25.90 17.45 24.10
N GLY A 253 -25.10 18.37 24.65
CA GLY A 253 -23.78 18.08 25.22
C GLY A 253 -22.67 17.88 24.18
N PHE A 254 -21.47 17.63 24.71
CA PHE A 254 -20.23 17.45 23.97
C PHE A 254 -19.64 16.07 24.28
N TYR A 255 -19.29 15.28 23.27
CA TYR A 255 -18.70 13.96 23.45
C TYR A 255 -17.22 14.01 23.09
N TRP A 256 -16.36 13.71 24.07
CA TRP A 256 -14.91 13.77 23.88
C TRP A 256 -14.27 12.40 24.06
N CYS A 257 -13.75 11.83 22.98
CA CYS A 257 -13.07 10.55 23.03
C CYS A 257 -11.65 10.69 23.60
N LEU A 258 -11.33 9.88 24.61
CA LEU A 258 -10.01 9.73 25.22
C LEU A 258 -9.42 8.40 24.77
N HIS A 259 -8.16 8.43 24.34
CA HIS A 259 -7.46 7.23 23.88
C HIS A 259 -6.96 6.41 25.07
N ASN A 260 -7.50 5.20 25.25
CA ASN A 260 -7.19 4.30 26.36
C ASN A 260 -7.31 4.98 27.74
N ASP A 261 -6.20 5.10 28.47
CA ASP A 261 -6.12 5.69 29.81
C ASP A 261 -5.62 7.15 29.80
N GLU A 262 -5.61 7.80 28.63
CA GLU A 262 -5.20 9.19 28.49
C GLU A 262 -6.08 10.12 29.33
N LYS A 263 -5.44 11.12 29.95
CA LYS A 263 -6.12 12.14 30.75
C LYS A 263 -6.35 13.40 29.92
N PRO A 264 -7.53 14.03 30.02
CA PRO A 264 -7.80 15.28 29.31
C PRO A 264 -6.92 16.41 29.86
N SER A 265 -6.46 17.29 28.96
CA SER A 265 -5.72 18.50 29.32
C SER A 265 -6.61 19.49 30.08
N SER A 266 -6.01 20.48 30.74
CA SER A 266 -6.73 21.56 31.42
C SER A 266 -7.69 22.31 30.50
N ARG A 267 -7.29 22.54 29.23
CA ARG A 267 -8.14 23.17 28.21
C ARG A 267 -9.35 22.31 27.84
N VAL A 268 -9.14 21.01 27.68
CA VAL A 268 -10.24 20.07 27.40
C VAL A 268 -11.22 20.03 28.57
N LYS A 269 -10.72 19.97 29.80
CA LYS A 269 -11.56 20.05 31.01
C LYS A 269 -12.41 21.32 31.06
N GLN A 270 -11.84 22.47 30.68
CA GLN A 270 -12.60 23.73 30.59
C GLN A 270 -13.74 23.65 29.57
N VAL A 271 -13.48 23.13 28.36
CA VAL A 271 -14.51 22.92 27.33
C VAL A 271 -15.63 22.01 27.86
N MET A 272 -15.26 20.89 28.48
CA MET A 272 -16.23 19.91 28.99
C MET A 272 -17.04 20.46 30.15
N ASN A 273 -16.45 21.26 31.04
CA ASN A 273 -17.17 21.91 32.13
C ASN A 273 -18.16 22.98 31.64
N LEU A 274 -17.82 23.68 30.55
CA LEU A 274 -18.69 24.69 29.95
C LEU A 274 -19.89 24.07 29.23
N HIS A 275 -19.64 23.08 28.38
CA HIS A 275 -20.66 22.52 27.49
C HIS A 275 -21.41 21.33 28.11
N GLY A 276 -20.79 20.61 29.04
CA GLY A 276 -21.27 19.33 29.57
C GLY A 276 -21.20 18.21 28.52
N GLY A 277 -21.74 17.04 28.88
CA GLY A 277 -21.71 15.84 28.03
C GLY A 277 -20.88 14.74 28.68
N TYR A 278 -20.10 14.02 27.87
CA TYR A 278 -19.44 12.79 28.30
C TYR A 278 -18.02 12.67 27.74
N TYR A 279 -17.11 12.17 28.56
CA TYR A 279 -15.90 11.55 28.04
C TYR A 279 -16.20 10.14 27.56
N ILE A 280 -15.55 9.69 26.49
CA ILE A 280 -15.69 8.32 25.97
C ILE A 280 -14.31 7.68 25.93
N ARG A 281 -14.11 6.57 26.64
CA ARG A 281 -12.86 5.80 26.50
C ARG A 281 -12.90 4.94 25.24
N ILE A 282 -11.96 5.16 24.32
CA ILE A 282 -11.84 4.41 23.08
C ILE A 282 -10.45 3.76 22.97
N LYS A 283 -10.38 2.59 22.34
CA LYS A 283 -9.09 1.93 22.06
C LYS A 283 -8.31 2.64 20.95
N GLY A 284 -9.03 3.16 19.96
CA GLY A 284 -8.49 3.78 18.76
C GLY A 284 -9.63 4.32 17.90
N PHE A 285 -9.27 5.11 16.88
CA PHE A 285 -10.23 5.69 15.94
C PHE A 285 -10.96 4.59 15.16
N ASP A 286 -10.24 3.61 14.63
CA ASP A 286 -10.80 2.57 13.77
C ASP A 286 -11.82 1.68 14.49
N GLU A 287 -11.47 1.14 15.65
CA GLU A 287 -12.34 0.24 16.41
C GLU A 287 -13.63 0.93 16.85
N PHE A 288 -13.51 2.20 17.25
CA PHE A 288 -14.66 2.99 17.68
C PHE A 288 -15.56 3.36 16.51
N MET A 289 -15.00 3.79 15.38
CA MET A 289 -15.79 4.15 14.20
C MET A 289 -16.54 2.95 13.60
N ILE A 290 -15.93 1.76 13.59
CA ILE A 290 -16.61 0.52 13.17
C ILE A 290 -17.78 0.22 14.10
N SER A 291 -17.54 0.27 15.42
CA SER A 291 -18.58 0.01 16.41
C SER A 291 -19.73 1.03 16.34
N LEU A 292 -19.40 2.30 16.06
CA LEU A 292 -20.37 3.36 15.84
C LEU A 292 -21.19 3.13 14.57
N ALA A 293 -20.55 2.72 13.47
CA ALA A 293 -21.25 2.40 12.24
C ALA A 293 -22.23 1.24 12.43
N VAL A 294 -21.82 0.18 13.13
CA VAL A 294 -22.71 -0.93 13.51
C VAL A 294 -23.89 -0.43 14.34
N ALA A 295 -23.65 0.43 15.33
CA ALA A 295 -24.70 0.95 16.20
C ALA A 295 -25.74 1.80 15.44
N LEU A 296 -25.28 2.68 14.54
CA LEU A 296 -26.10 3.63 13.80
C LEU A 296 -26.80 3.03 12.58
N LEU A 297 -26.13 2.15 11.83
CA LEU A 297 -26.63 1.57 10.58
C LEU A 297 -27.29 0.20 10.79
N GLY A 298 -26.93 -0.54 11.84
CA GLY A 298 -27.45 -1.89 12.09
C GLY A 298 -27.20 -2.82 10.89
N ASP A 299 -28.26 -3.45 10.39
CA ASP A 299 -28.20 -4.37 9.23
C ASP A 299 -27.78 -3.69 7.92
N HIS A 300 -27.78 -2.35 7.87
CA HIS A 300 -27.29 -1.59 6.73
C HIS A 300 -25.76 -1.48 6.70
N PHE A 301 -25.06 -1.72 7.82
CA PHE A 301 -23.60 -1.68 7.84
C PHE A 301 -23.01 -2.86 7.06
N ARG A 302 -22.22 -2.53 6.03
CA ARG A 302 -21.87 -3.48 4.97
C ARG A 302 -20.37 -3.51 4.69
N ILE A 303 -19.56 -3.78 5.71
CA ILE A 303 -18.11 -3.88 5.52
C ILE A 303 -17.68 -5.09 4.67
N HIS A 304 -18.41 -6.21 4.78
CA HIS A 304 -18.16 -7.42 3.98
C HIS A 304 -18.56 -7.25 2.50
N SER A 305 -19.62 -6.48 2.22
CA SER A 305 -19.97 -6.15 0.83
C SER A 305 -19.10 -5.05 0.27
N LEU A 306 -18.45 -4.23 1.10
CA LEU A 306 -17.59 -3.14 0.64
C LEU A 306 -16.51 -3.62 -0.35
N ALA A 307 -15.83 -4.72 -0.04
CA ALA A 307 -14.85 -5.31 -0.95
C ALA A 307 -15.49 -5.74 -2.28
N LYS A 308 -16.68 -6.36 -2.23
CA LYS A 308 -17.46 -6.74 -3.42
C LYS A 308 -17.89 -5.51 -4.23
N ASP A 309 -18.36 -4.47 -3.56
CA ASP A 309 -18.82 -3.21 -4.15
C ASP A 309 -17.67 -2.41 -4.76
N ILE A 310 -16.46 -2.46 -4.17
CA ILE A 310 -15.24 -1.90 -4.78
C ILE A 310 -14.89 -2.69 -6.04
N ARG A 311 -14.75 -4.02 -5.94
CA ARG A 311 -14.41 -4.88 -7.10
C ARG A 311 -15.39 -4.67 -8.25
N GLN A 312 -16.68 -4.71 -7.97
CA GLN A 312 -17.71 -4.50 -8.99
C GLN A 312 -17.60 -3.11 -9.64
N ARG A 313 -17.36 -2.05 -8.86
CA ARG A 313 -17.20 -0.70 -9.43
C ARG A 313 -15.92 -0.55 -10.25
N THR A 314 -14.83 -1.17 -9.81
CA THR A 314 -13.58 -1.20 -10.56
C THR A 314 -13.81 -1.89 -11.90
N GLU A 315 -14.46 -3.05 -11.89
CA GLU A 315 -14.85 -3.79 -13.08
C GLU A 315 -15.74 -2.95 -14.02
N GLU A 316 -16.79 -2.32 -13.51
CA GLU A 316 -17.67 -1.43 -14.29
C GLU A 316 -16.89 -0.23 -14.89
N ARG A 317 -15.92 0.33 -14.15
CA ARG A 317 -15.07 1.43 -14.63
C ARG A 317 -14.13 0.98 -15.73
N ILE A 318 -13.51 -0.19 -15.57
CA ILE A 318 -12.65 -0.82 -16.58
C ILE A 318 -13.47 -1.05 -17.84
N GLN A 319 -14.63 -1.70 -17.74
CA GLN A 319 -15.53 -1.94 -18.87
C GLN A 319 -15.97 -0.64 -19.56
N THR A 320 -16.29 0.40 -18.77
CA THR A 320 -16.68 1.71 -19.31
C THR A 320 -15.52 2.38 -20.06
N PHE A 321 -14.32 2.36 -19.49
CA PHE A 321 -13.11 2.88 -20.10
C PHE A 321 -12.84 2.19 -21.44
N TRP A 322 -12.89 0.86 -21.48
CA TRP A 322 -12.69 0.10 -22.71
C TRP A 322 -13.79 0.31 -23.75
N THR A 323 -15.04 0.46 -23.31
CA THR A 323 -16.13 0.85 -24.21
C THR A 323 -15.85 2.20 -24.86
N GLN A 324 -15.29 3.16 -24.11
CA GLN A 324 -14.90 4.47 -24.65
C GLN A 324 -13.72 4.36 -25.62
N CYS A 325 -12.68 3.58 -25.29
CA CYS A 325 -11.56 3.31 -26.19
C CYS A 325 -12.02 2.65 -27.49
N ASN A 326 -12.89 1.63 -27.40
CA ASN A 326 -13.46 0.94 -28.55
C ASN A 326 -14.31 1.87 -29.42
N ARG A 327 -15.09 2.75 -28.80
CA ARG A 327 -15.86 3.77 -29.51
C ARG A 327 -14.95 4.72 -30.27
N LEU A 328 -13.90 5.24 -29.63
CA LEU A 328 -12.90 6.09 -30.29
C LEU A 328 -12.28 5.38 -31.50
N ARG A 329 -11.93 4.09 -31.36
CA ARG A 329 -11.43 3.28 -32.48
C ARG A 329 -12.43 3.16 -33.63
N SER A 330 -13.72 2.96 -33.32
CA SER A 330 -14.77 2.80 -34.33
C SER A 330 -15.16 4.10 -35.05
N GLU A 331 -14.91 5.27 -34.45
CA GLU A 331 -15.26 6.57 -35.02
C GLU A 331 -14.23 7.05 -36.08
N TYR A 332 -13.05 6.41 -36.23
CA TYR A 332 -11.99 6.80 -37.18
C TYR A 332 -11.46 5.66 -38.09
N PRO A 333 -12.28 4.99 -38.92
CA PRO A 333 -11.84 3.83 -39.69
C PRO A 333 -10.94 4.11 -40.91
N GLU A 334 -10.95 5.33 -41.49
CA GLU A 334 -10.28 5.58 -42.78
C GLU A 334 -9.19 6.69 -42.76
N THR A 335 -9.03 7.42 -41.65
CA THR A 335 -8.06 8.55 -41.57
C THR A 335 -7.38 8.63 -40.19
N MET A 336 -7.09 7.49 -39.57
CA MET A 336 -6.36 7.48 -38.30
C MET A 336 -4.87 7.75 -38.54
N PRO A 337 -4.25 8.74 -37.86
CA PRO A 337 -2.81 8.93 -37.92
C PRO A 337 -2.09 7.66 -37.47
N GLU A 338 -1.00 7.30 -38.15
CA GLU A 338 -0.24 6.06 -37.91
C GLU A 338 0.21 5.92 -36.44
N SER A 339 0.64 7.04 -35.81
CA SER A 339 0.98 7.10 -34.38
C SER A 339 -0.17 6.72 -33.44
N MET A 340 -1.41 7.01 -33.84
CA MET A 340 -2.60 6.67 -33.07
C MET A 340 -3.00 5.20 -33.29
N SER A 341 -2.82 4.67 -34.51
CA SER A 341 -3.01 3.22 -34.79
C SER A 341 -2.05 2.37 -33.97
N GLN A 342 -0.76 2.71 -34.01
CA GLN A 342 0.28 2.03 -33.24
C GLN A 342 0.00 2.10 -31.73
N ALA A 343 -0.45 3.25 -31.21
CA ALA A 343 -0.80 3.37 -29.80
C ALA A 343 -2.00 2.50 -29.41
N PHE A 344 -3.05 2.41 -30.25
CA PHE A 344 -4.20 1.55 -29.97
C PHE A 344 -3.89 0.06 -30.13
N GLU A 345 -3.04 -0.32 -31.07
CA GLU A 345 -2.56 -1.69 -31.26
C GLU A 345 -1.71 -2.13 -30.06
N TYR A 346 -0.76 -1.30 -29.64
CA TYR A 346 0.06 -1.52 -28.44
C TYR A 346 -0.79 -1.66 -27.16
N ILE A 347 -1.81 -0.81 -26.97
CA ILE A 347 -2.71 -0.90 -25.81
C ILE A 347 -3.49 -2.22 -25.84
N ALA A 348 -4.03 -2.62 -26.98
CA ALA A 348 -4.86 -3.83 -27.10
C ALA A 348 -4.03 -5.11 -26.89
N GLU A 349 -2.81 -5.15 -27.40
CA GLU A 349 -1.86 -6.26 -27.19
C GLU A 349 -1.52 -6.44 -25.71
N LYS A 350 -1.05 -5.36 -25.06
CA LYS A 350 -0.62 -5.41 -23.66
C LYS A 350 -1.81 -5.68 -22.74
N GLU A 351 -2.99 -5.14 -23.03
CA GLU A 351 -4.20 -5.41 -22.25
C GLU A 351 -4.61 -6.87 -22.31
N ALA A 352 -4.68 -7.46 -23.51
CA ALA A 352 -5.07 -8.87 -23.67
C ALA A 352 -4.10 -9.78 -22.90
N TYR A 353 -2.79 -9.55 -23.07
CA TYR A 353 -1.78 -10.31 -22.33
C TYR A 353 -1.88 -10.12 -20.81
N ILE A 354 -1.97 -8.87 -20.31
CA ILE A 354 -2.07 -8.58 -18.87
C ILE A 354 -3.31 -9.23 -18.28
N THR A 355 -4.46 -9.12 -18.96
CA THR A 355 -5.72 -9.72 -18.51
C THR A 355 -5.59 -11.24 -18.40
N TRP A 356 -5.06 -11.90 -19.44
CA TRP A 356 -4.86 -13.35 -19.41
C TRP A 356 -3.81 -13.77 -18.38
N ARG A 357 -2.75 -12.99 -18.19
CA ARG A 357 -1.73 -13.22 -17.15
C ARG A 357 -2.35 -13.17 -15.76
N GLU A 358 -3.18 -12.17 -15.46
CA GLU A 358 -3.91 -12.07 -14.19
C GLU A 358 -4.87 -13.23 -13.96
N PHE A 359 -5.55 -13.71 -15.01
CA PHE A 359 -6.37 -14.91 -14.93
C PHE A 359 -5.52 -16.13 -14.61
N ILE A 360 -4.47 -16.41 -15.41
CA ILE A 360 -3.57 -17.55 -15.23
C ILE A 360 -2.99 -17.58 -13.80
N ASP A 361 -2.50 -16.45 -13.30
CA ASP A 361 -1.92 -16.34 -11.95
C ASP A 361 -2.97 -16.51 -10.82
N GLY A 362 -4.24 -16.24 -11.11
CA GLY A 362 -5.35 -16.30 -10.15
C GLY A 362 -6.05 -17.65 -10.03
N TYR A 363 -5.85 -18.58 -10.98
CA TYR A 363 -6.49 -19.90 -10.99
C TYR A 363 -5.66 -20.95 -10.22
N ASN A 364 -6.33 -21.69 -9.32
CA ASN A 364 -5.71 -22.75 -8.51
C ASN A 364 -6.19 -24.17 -8.89
N CYS A 365 -7.05 -24.31 -9.90
CA CYS A 365 -7.63 -25.59 -10.32
C CYS A 365 -6.98 -26.07 -11.62
N PRO A 366 -6.26 -27.21 -11.65
CA PRO A 366 -5.54 -27.69 -12.84
C PRO A 366 -6.42 -27.87 -14.08
N ASP A 367 -7.56 -28.56 -13.97
CA ASP A 367 -8.46 -28.85 -15.10
C ASP A 367 -9.06 -27.57 -15.73
N GLU A 368 -9.25 -26.53 -14.93
CA GLU A 368 -9.74 -25.23 -15.43
C GLU A 368 -8.60 -24.39 -16.02
N LEU A 369 -7.38 -24.55 -15.53
CA LEU A 369 -6.20 -23.80 -15.95
C LEU A 369 -5.74 -24.16 -17.37
N GLU A 370 -5.85 -25.43 -17.77
CA GLU A 370 -5.58 -25.87 -19.15
C GLU A 370 -6.47 -25.10 -20.15
N ALA A 371 -7.78 -25.06 -19.88
CA ALA A 371 -8.73 -24.32 -20.70
C ALA A 371 -8.44 -22.80 -20.71
N VAL A 372 -7.96 -22.24 -19.60
CA VAL A 372 -7.54 -20.83 -19.52
C VAL A 372 -6.35 -20.56 -20.42
N TYR A 373 -5.31 -21.41 -20.40
CA TYR A 373 -4.17 -21.27 -21.32
C TYR A 373 -4.60 -21.37 -22.77
N GLN A 374 -5.44 -22.35 -23.12
CA GLN A 374 -5.92 -22.53 -24.49
C GLN A 374 -6.69 -21.29 -24.99
N ASN A 375 -7.59 -20.76 -24.17
CA ASN A 375 -8.35 -19.55 -24.50
C ASN A 375 -7.44 -18.31 -24.61
N ALA A 376 -6.45 -18.18 -23.74
CA ALA A 376 -5.47 -17.08 -23.80
C ALA A 376 -4.67 -17.10 -25.10
N ILE A 377 -4.20 -18.29 -25.51
CA ILE A 377 -3.46 -18.48 -26.75
C ILE A 377 -4.35 -18.15 -27.96
N ASP A 378 -5.57 -18.66 -28.01
CA ASP A 378 -6.50 -18.41 -29.13
C ASP A 378 -6.83 -16.92 -29.27
N ASP A 379 -7.07 -16.21 -28.16
CA ASP A 379 -7.38 -14.78 -28.15
C ASP A 379 -6.17 -13.90 -28.54
N LEU A 380 -4.98 -14.24 -28.04
CA LEU A 380 -3.75 -13.56 -28.42
C LEU A 380 -3.33 -13.84 -29.87
N GLU A 381 -3.51 -15.06 -30.38
CA GLU A 381 -3.27 -15.39 -31.79
C GLU A 381 -4.21 -14.60 -32.70
N ALA A 382 -5.49 -14.50 -32.34
CA ALA A 382 -6.46 -13.69 -33.07
C ALA A 382 -6.08 -12.19 -33.04
N THR A 383 -5.48 -11.71 -31.95
CA THR A 383 -4.98 -10.34 -31.81
C THR A 383 -3.73 -10.10 -32.66
N CYS A 384 -2.74 -11.00 -32.63
CA CYS A 384 -1.57 -10.98 -33.51
C CYS A 384 -1.98 -10.94 -34.99
N GLN A 385 -2.95 -11.79 -35.38
CA GLN A 385 -3.42 -11.88 -36.76
C GLN A 385 -4.04 -10.56 -37.24
N LYS A 386 -4.79 -9.86 -36.37
CA LYS A 386 -5.37 -8.54 -36.69
C LYS A 386 -4.29 -7.47 -36.82
N ALA A 387 -3.29 -7.50 -35.95
CA ALA A 387 -2.16 -6.55 -35.96
C ALA A 387 -1.16 -6.83 -37.09
N LYS A 388 -1.15 -8.04 -37.68
CA LYS A 388 -0.15 -8.52 -38.66
C LYS A 388 1.28 -8.50 -38.10
N GLU A 389 1.41 -8.62 -36.80
CA GLU A 389 2.69 -8.65 -36.08
C GLU A 389 2.66 -9.81 -35.07
N SER A 390 3.83 -10.36 -34.76
CA SER A 390 4.00 -11.41 -33.76
C SER A 390 4.45 -10.79 -32.44
N PHE A 391 3.73 -11.10 -31.36
CA PHE A 391 4.00 -10.56 -30.03
C PHE A 391 4.82 -11.52 -29.20
N GLN A 392 5.82 -11.01 -28.47
CA GLN A 392 6.70 -11.83 -27.63
C GLN A 392 5.92 -12.52 -26.50
N GLU A 393 4.94 -11.79 -25.96
CA GLU A 393 4.00 -12.16 -24.92
C GLU A 393 3.19 -13.43 -25.23
N LEU A 394 2.80 -13.63 -26.49
CA LEU A 394 2.08 -14.83 -26.91
C LEU A 394 2.96 -16.08 -26.74
N TYR A 395 4.26 -15.94 -27.02
CA TYR A 395 5.20 -17.05 -26.88
C TYR A 395 5.53 -17.33 -25.43
N GLU A 396 5.52 -16.30 -24.56
CA GLU A 396 5.60 -16.49 -23.11
C GLU A 396 4.41 -17.33 -22.59
N ILE A 397 3.17 -17.00 -22.95
CA ILE A 397 2.00 -17.79 -22.52
C ILE A 397 2.03 -19.22 -23.07
N LYS A 398 2.41 -19.41 -24.34
CA LYS A 398 2.57 -20.76 -24.94
C LYS A 398 3.62 -21.58 -24.20
N TRP A 399 4.67 -20.93 -23.72
CA TRP A 399 5.78 -21.58 -23.04
C TRP A 399 5.43 -21.93 -21.59
N ASP A 400 4.68 -21.07 -20.88
CA ASP A 400 4.10 -21.42 -19.58
C ASP A 400 3.09 -22.57 -19.71
N TYR A 401 2.28 -22.58 -20.77
CA TYR A 401 1.35 -23.68 -21.04
C TYR A 401 2.08 -24.99 -21.32
N ALA A 402 3.15 -24.96 -22.11
CA ALA A 402 3.98 -26.14 -22.38
C ALA A 402 4.57 -26.74 -21.08
N ARG A 403 5.00 -25.89 -20.14
CA ARG A 403 5.46 -26.34 -18.81
C ARG A 403 4.33 -26.96 -18.00
N PHE A 404 3.16 -26.31 -17.98
CA PHE A 404 1.98 -26.83 -17.31
C PHE A 404 1.62 -28.23 -17.82
N LEU A 405 1.61 -28.45 -19.13
CA LEU A 405 1.34 -29.78 -19.71
C LEU A 405 2.41 -30.80 -19.36
N ALA A 406 3.70 -30.41 -19.37
CA ALA A 406 4.78 -31.29 -18.93
C ALA A 406 4.63 -31.74 -17.47
N ASP A 407 4.24 -30.82 -16.58
CA ASP A 407 3.99 -31.12 -15.16
C ASP A 407 2.79 -32.08 -14.95
N HIS A 408 1.92 -32.23 -15.96
CA HIS A 408 0.74 -33.11 -15.96
C HIS A 408 0.91 -34.35 -16.84
N ASP A 409 2.15 -34.68 -17.23
CA ASP A 409 2.51 -35.84 -18.06
C ASP A 409 1.99 -35.80 -19.52
N ASP A 410 1.53 -34.65 -20.01
CA ASP A 410 1.06 -34.42 -21.39
C ASP A 410 2.20 -34.00 -22.33
N TYR A 411 3.24 -34.83 -22.38
CA TYR A 411 4.52 -34.48 -22.99
C TYR A 411 4.47 -34.25 -24.51
N GLU A 412 3.58 -34.92 -25.25
CA GLU A 412 3.47 -34.77 -26.71
C GLU A 412 2.99 -33.37 -27.10
N GLU A 413 2.02 -32.84 -26.37
CA GLU A 413 1.48 -31.50 -26.62
C GLU A 413 2.42 -30.41 -26.09
N ALA A 414 3.05 -30.65 -24.93
CA ALA A 414 4.10 -29.80 -24.40
C ALA A 414 5.24 -29.58 -25.41
N GLU A 415 5.72 -30.66 -26.04
CA GLU A 415 6.81 -30.59 -27.03
C GLU A 415 6.42 -29.75 -28.26
N ILE A 416 5.19 -29.90 -28.77
CA ILE A 416 4.68 -29.09 -29.89
C ILE A 416 4.66 -27.60 -29.53
N LEU A 417 4.26 -27.26 -28.31
CA LEU A 417 4.20 -25.87 -27.84
C LEU A 417 5.60 -25.29 -27.62
N PHE A 418 6.52 -26.07 -27.05
CA PHE A 418 7.92 -25.66 -26.93
C PHE A 418 8.54 -25.39 -28.31
N ASP A 419 8.34 -26.27 -29.29
CA ASP A 419 8.85 -26.08 -30.66
C ASP A 419 8.31 -24.80 -31.31
N LYS A 420 7.02 -24.52 -31.12
CA LYS A 420 6.38 -23.29 -31.62
C LYS A 420 6.94 -22.05 -30.94
N ALA A 421 7.14 -22.08 -29.62
CA ALA A 421 7.70 -20.95 -28.87
C ALA A 421 9.17 -20.68 -29.26
N LEU A 422 9.98 -21.73 -29.40
CA LEU A 422 11.37 -21.63 -29.81
C LEU A 422 11.55 -21.18 -31.27
N SER A 423 10.65 -21.57 -32.16
CA SER A 423 10.69 -21.13 -33.56
C SER A 423 10.47 -19.62 -33.70
N ALA A 424 9.82 -19.00 -32.72
CA ALA A 424 9.48 -17.58 -32.74
C ALA A 424 10.48 -16.69 -32.01
N ASP A 425 11.04 -17.16 -30.90
CA ASP A 425 12.11 -16.49 -30.17
C ASP A 425 13.33 -17.43 -30.01
N PRO A 426 14.05 -17.72 -31.12
CA PRO A 426 15.10 -18.74 -31.14
C PRO A 426 16.37 -18.36 -30.38
N ASP A 427 16.49 -17.10 -29.98
CA ASP A 427 17.68 -16.49 -29.37
C ASP A 427 17.50 -16.22 -27.85
N ASN A 428 16.33 -16.54 -27.29
CA ASN A 428 16.07 -16.42 -25.86
C ASN A 428 16.67 -17.60 -25.08
N SER A 429 17.84 -17.37 -24.45
CA SER A 429 18.59 -18.38 -23.70
C SER A 429 17.76 -19.07 -22.61
N HIS A 430 16.89 -18.32 -21.92
CA HIS A 430 16.04 -18.86 -20.87
C HIS A 430 14.99 -19.85 -21.43
N ASN A 431 14.33 -19.48 -22.53
CA ASN A 431 13.34 -20.36 -23.18
C ASN A 431 13.96 -21.65 -23.72
N VAL A 432 15.12 -21.52 -24.37
CA VAL A 432 15.92 -22.65 -24.87
C VAL A 432 16.39 -23.54 -23.71
N GLY A 433 16.86 -22.93 -22.62
CA GLY A 433 17.34 -23.63 -21.43
C GLY A 433 16.27 -24.49 -20.74
N ASN A 434 15.03 -24.00 -20.59
CA ASN A 434 14.00 -24.86 -19.97
C ASN A 434 13.42 -25.91 -20.91
N TYR A 435 13.39 -25.68 -22.23
CA TYR A 435 13.09 -26.77 -23.16
C TYR A 435 14.11 -27.90 -23.06
N ALA A 436 15.39 -27.57 -22.86
CA ALA A 436 16.42 -28.57 -22.59
C ALA A 436 16.17 -29.33 -21.26
N LYS A 437 15.62 -28.66 -20.23
CA LYS A 437 15.19 -29.33 -18.98
C LYS A 437 14.08 -30.34 -19.26
N PHE A 438 13.05 -29.94 -20.00
CA PHE A 438 11.95 -30.82 -20.41
C PHE A 438 12.48 -32.06 -21.17
N MET A 439 13.36 -31.83 -22.15
CA MET A 439 13.99 -32.91 -22.91
C MET A 439 14.82 -33.86 -22.03
N LEU A 440 15.45 -33.35 -20.97
CA LEU A 440 16.23 -34.18 -20.05
C LEU A 440 15.37 -34.95 -19.05
N ILE A 441 14.51 -34.25 -18.33
CA ILE A 441 13.80 -34.76 -17.16
C ILE A 441 12.61 -35.61 -17.59
N ASP A 442 11.81 -35.12 -18.54
CA ASP A 442 10.52 -35.70 -18.90
C ASP A 442 10.64 -36.65 -20.10
N ARG A 443 11.42 -36.28 -21.12
CA ARG A 443 11.67 -37.14 -22.29
C ARG A 443 12.84 -38.12 -22.13
N ASP A 444 13.59 -38.00 -21.05
CA ASP A 444 14.81 -38.77 -20.80
C ASP A 444 15.80 -38.81 -21.99
N ALA A 445 15.96 -37.68 -22.68
CA ALA A 445 16.76 -37.53 -23.90
C ALA A 445 18.05 -36.71 -23.64
N PRO A 446 19.07 -37.30 -22.97
CA PRO A 446 20.22 -36.54 -22.46
C PRO A 446 21.12 -35.98 -23.56
N LYS A 447 21.18 -36.64 -24.73
CA LYS A 447 21.99 -36.16 -25.86
C LYS A 447 21.36 -34.94 -26.52
N ASP A 448 20.05 -34.94 -26.68
CA ASP A 448 19.32 -33.84 -27.28
C ASP A 448 19.29 -32.64 -26.32
N ALA A 449 18.98 -32.89 -25.04
CA ALA A 449 19.09 -31.90 -23.98
C ALA A 449 20.49 -31.27 -23.91
N LYS A 450 21.56 -32.05 -24.07
CA LYS A 450 22.94 -31.51 -24.10
C LYS A 450 23.11 -30.46 -25.19
N ASN A 451 22.72 -30.77 -26.42
CA ASN A 451 22.88 -29.86 -27.56
C ASN A 451 22.05 -28.58 -27.36
N ILE A 452 20.84 -28.70 -26.79
CA ILE A 452 19.96 -27.57 -26.55
C ILE A 452 20.52 -26.68 -25.41
N PHE A 453 21.00 -27.26 -24.31
CA PHE A 453 21.65 -26.50 -23.24
C PHE A 453 22.94 -25.83 -23.71
N GLU A 454 23.76 -26.50 -24.53
CA GLU A 454 24.97 -25.89 -25.12
C GLU A 454 24.60 -24.65 -25.94
N LYS A 455 23.56 -24.74 -26.78
CA LYS A 455 23.01 -23.59 -27.49
C LYS A 455 22.51 -22.49 -26.54
N ALA A 456 21.77 -22.85 -25.49
CA ALA A 456 21.26 -21.88 -24.52
C ALA A 456 22.38 -21.10 -23.83
N VAL A 457 23.47 -21.78 -23.47
CA VAL A 457 24.67 -21.19 -22.87
C VAL A 457 25.43 -20.28 -23.85
N GLU A 458 25.40 -20.55 -25.16
CA GLU A 458 25.99 -19.67 -26.18
C GLU A 458 25.17 -18.39 -26.39
N LEU A 459 23.85 -18.48 -26.22
CA LEU A 459 22.93 -17.35 -26.32
C LEU A 459 22.92 -16.46 -25.08
N ASP A 460 23.28 -17.03 -23.91
CA ASP A 460 23.31 -16.30 -22.65
C ASP A 460 24.52 -15.34 -22.61
N ASN A 461 24.22 -14.04 -22.52
CA ASN A 461 25.21 -12.97 -22.39
C ASN A 461 25.41 -12.51 -20.94
N GLU A 462 24.71 -13.12 -19.98
CA GLU A 462 24.78 -12.79 -18.56
C GLU A 462 25.56 -13.87 -17.78
N GLU A 463 26.55 -13.43 -16.99
CA GLU A 463 27.24 -14.31 -16.04
C GLU A 463 26.44 -14.39 -14.72
N GLY A 464 25.20 -14.88 -14.81
CA GLY A 464 24.20 -14.84 -13.75
C GLY A 464 23.72 -16.20 -13.23
N HIS A 465 22.61 -16.16 -12.47
CA HIS A 465 22.00 -17.35 -11.86
C HIS A 465 21.54 -18.38 -12.89
N PHE A 466 20.90 -17.95 -13.97
CA PHE A 466 20.37 -18.84 -15.00
C PHE A 466 21.48 -19.60 -15.74
N LEU A 467 22.58 -18.91 -16.07
CA LEU A 467 23.78 -19.56 -16.59
C LEU A 467 24.30 -20.65 -15.64
N ALA A 468 24.38 -20.36 -14.34
CA ALA A 468 24.82 -21.33 -13.34
C ALA A 468 23.94 -22.58 -13.33
N GLU A 469 22.62 -22.40 -13.42
CA GLU A 469 21.67 -23.50 -13.49
C GLU A 469 21.89 -24.35 -14.76
N MET A 470 21.95 -23.72 -15.94
CA MET A 470 22.16 -24.43 -17.21
C MET A 470 23.46 -25.23 -17.21
N LEU A 471 24.55 -24.67 -16.66
CA LEU A 471 25.82 -25.37 -16.51
C LEU A 471 25.72 -26.56 -15.55
N LEU A 472 24.88 -26.49 -14.51
CA LEU A 472 24.64 -27.60 -13.59
C LEU A 472 23.92 -28.76 -14.30
N TYR A 473 22.92 -28.45 -15.12
CA TYR A 473 22.25 -29.44 -15.97
C TYR A 473 23.23 -30.08 -16.96
N LEU A 474 24.07 -29.29 -17.63
CA LEU A 474 25.11 -29.80 -18.53
C LEU A 474 26.13 -30.71 -17.83
N LEU A 475 26.55 -30.35 -16.61
CA LEU A 475 27.43 -31.19 -15.79
C LEU A 475 26.76 -32.52 -15.43
N LEU A 476 25.48 -32.50 -15.05
CA LEU A 476 24.72 -33.71 -14.78
C LEU A 476 24.67 -34.61 -16.01
N ILE A 477 24.42 -34.04 -17.19
CA ILE A 477 24.39 -34.77 -18.47
C ILE A 477 25.76 -35.35 -18.81
N GLU A 478 26.86 -34.60 -18.63
CA GLU A 478 28.23 -35.12 -18.79
C GLU A 478 28.46 -36.37 -17.95
N LYS A 479 28.08 -36.33 -16.67
CA LYS A 479 28.20 -37.47 -15.76
C LYS A 479 27.34 -38.65 -16.20
N ARG A 480 26.10 -38.40 -16.63
CA ARG A 480 25.20 -39.44 -17.11
C ARG A 480 25.74 -40.15 -18.36
N LEU A 481 26.38 -39.39 -19.26
CA LEU A 481 26.96 -39.90 -20.49
C LEU A 481 28.38 -40.48 -20.31
N ASN A 482 28.90 -40.52 -19.08
CA ASN A 482 30.29 -40.90 -18.76
C ASN A 482 31.34 -40.07 -19.53
N ASP A 483 31.08 -38.78 -19.75
CA ASP A 483 32.01 -37.82 -20.34
C ASP A 483 32.80 -37.11 -19.22
N ASP A 484 33.96 -37.64 -18.85
CA ASP A 484 34.77 -37.17 -17.70
C ASP A 484 35.63 -35.94 -17.99
N LYS A 485 35.29 -35.15 -19.01
CA LYS A 485 35.99 -33.88 -19.30
C LYS A 485 35.83 -32.85 -18.19
N ASN A 486 34.76 -32.96 -17.38
CA ASN A 486 34.40 -32.02 -16.31
C ASN A 486 34.42 -30.56 -16.80
N HIS A 487 34.02 -30.34 -18.05
CA HIS A 487 34.15 -29.04 -18.71
C HIS A 487 33.24 -28.02 -18.04
N TRP A 488 31.98 -28.39 -17.84
CA TRP A 488 30.98 -27.53 -17.20
C TRP A 488 31.25 -27.31 -15.71
N ALA A 489 31.84 -28.30 -15.03
CA ALA A 489 32.26 -28.13 -13.64
C ALA A 489 33.32 -27.04 -13.48
N GLY A 490 34.26 -26.92 -14.43
CA GLY A 490 35.23 -25.84 -14.44
C GLY A 490 34.59 -24.46 -14.60
N ARG A 491 33.60 -24.32 -15.52
CA ARG A 491 32.84 -23.08 -15.72
C ARG A 491 31.97 -22.73 -14.52
N LEU A 492 31.30 -23.70 -13.90
CA LEU A 492 30.57 -23.53 -12.64
C LEU A 492 31.48 -23.03 -11.52
N LYS A 493 32.68 -23.60 -11.40
CA LYS A 493 33.65 -23.20 -10.37
C LYS A 493 34.16 -21.79 -10.58
N PHE A 494 34.34 -21.38 -11.85
CA PHE A 494 34.66 -19.99 -12.18
C PHE A 494 33.52 -19.05 -11.78
N LEU A 495 32.29 -19.36 -12.19
CA LEU A 495 31.11 -18.53 -11.92
C LEU A 495 30.81 -18.39 -10.42
N LEU A 496 30.88 -19.49 -9.66
CA LEU A 496 30.70 -19.48 -8.20
C LEU A 496 31.75 -18.66 -7.47
N ARG A 497 33.00 -18.62 -7.98
CA ARG A 497 34.08 -17.79 -7.42
C ARG A 497 33.95 -16.31 -7.77
N LYS A 498 33.46 -16.01 -8.98
CA LYS A 498 33.18 -14.64 -9.40
C LYS A 498 32.02 -14.04 -8.58
N GLY A 499 31.05 -14.87 -8.25
CA GLY A 499 29.83 -14.46 -7.55
C GLY A 499 28.80 -13.88 -8.52
N PHE A 500 27.52 -14.08 -8.21
CA PHE A 500 26.38 -13.60 -8.98
C PHE A 500 25.16 -13.43 -8.06
N GLU A 501 24.21 -12.59 -8.48
CA GLU A 501 22.94 -12.40 -7.76
C GLU A 501 22.10 -13.69 -7.78
N ARG A 502 21.52 -14.05 -6.63
CA ARG A 502 20.81 -15.34 -6.47
C ARG A 502 19.30 -15.13 -6.32
N PHE A 503 18.54 -15.88 -7.11
CA PHE A 503 17.08 -15.95 -7.02
C PHE A 503 16.63 -17.32 -6.48
N HIS A 504 15.35 -17.42 -6.11
CA HIS A 504 14.78 -18.70 -5.67
C HIS A 504 14.64 -19.66 -6.87
N LEU A 505 15.19 -20.87 -6.75
CA LEU A 505 15.19 -21.86 -7.83
C LEU A 505 14.81 -23.24 -7.29
N ASN A 506 13.96 -23.95 -8.04
CA ASN A 506 13.54 -25.30 -7.67
C ASN A 506 14.42 -26.36 -8.37
N LEU A 507 15.44 -26.86 -7.66
CA LEU A 507 16.33 -27.94 -8.14
C LEU A 507 15.89 -29.34 -7.74
N ASP A 508 14.73 -29.52 -7.10
CA ASP A 508 14.29 -30.82 -6.63
C ASP A 508 14.15 -31.86 -7.77
N PRO A 509 13.58 -31.51 -8.96
CA PRO A 509 13.55 -32.42 -10.09
C PRO A 509 14.95 -32.84 -10.56
N LEU A 510 15.89 -31.89 -10.64
CA LEU A 510 17.29 -32.16 -10.99
C LEU A 510 17.93 -33.11 -9.96
N PHE A 511 17.73 -32.87 -8.66
CA PHE A 511 18.30 -33.71 -7.62
C PHE A 511 17.72 -35.12 -7.62
N ALA A 512 16.41 -35.26 -7.85
CA ALA A 512 15.75 -36.55 -7.98
C ALA A 512 16.29 -37.32 -9.19
N TYR A 513 16.43 -36.62 -10.33
CA TYR A 513 16.98 -37.19 -11.55
C TYR A 513 18.44 -37.63 -11.38
N ALA A 514 19.27 -36.80 -10.74
CA ALA A 514 20.67 -37.12 -10.46
C ALA A 514 20.81 -38.35 -9.56
N LYS A 515 20.02 -38.46 -8.49
CA LYS A 515 20.02 -39.63 -7.59
C LYS A 515 19.60 -40.92 -8.28
N THR A 516 18.72 -40.81 -9.28
CA THR A 516 18.21 -41.97 -10.04
C THR A 516 19.20 -42.41 -11.11
N ASN A 517 19.90 -41.47 -11.76
CA ASN A 517 20.67 -41.74 -12.97
C ASN A 517 22.19 -41.71 -12.81
N LEU A 518 22.73 -41.23 -11.68
CA LEU A 518 24.18 -41.10 -11.46
C LEU A 518 24.69 -41.99 -10.32
N SER A 519 26.01 -42.13 -10.23
CA SER A 519 26.66 -42.74 -9.07
C SER A 519 26.37 -41.93 -7.80
N SER A 520 26.41 -42.56 -6.62
CA SER A 520 26.15 -41.84 -5.36
C SER A 520 27.11 -40.67 -5.13
N SER A 521 28.37 -40.78 -5.59
CA SER A 521 29.36 -39.71 -5.52
C SER A 521 29.05 -38.55 -6.47
N ASP A 522 28.65 -38.84 -7.71
CA ASP A 522 28.32 -37.79 -8.68
C ASP A 522 26.98 -37.12 -8.35
N ALA A 523 25.97 -37.88 -7.92
CA ALA A 523 24.71 -37.32 -7.45
C ALA A 523 24.94 -36.41 -6.24
N SER A 524 25.81 -36.81 -5.30
CA SER A 524 26.20 -35.98 -4.17
C SER A 524 26.89 -34.68 -4.60
N LEU A 525 27.78 -34.75 -5.60
CA LEU A 525 28.44 -33.57 -6.16
C LEU A 525 27.42 -32.60 -6.78
N ILE A 526 26.52 -33.09 -7.64
CA ILE A 526 25.46 -32.29 -8.28
C ILE A 526 24.60 -31.59 -7.23
N CYS A 527 24.15 -32.31 -6.20
CA CYS A 527 23.35 -31.73 -5.11
C CYS A 527 24.11 -30.63 -4.36
N GLN A 528 25.38 -30.85 -4.04
CA GLN A 528 26.19 -29.86 -3.32
C GLN A 528 26.44 -28.61 -4.16
N ILE A 529 26.71 -28.75 -5.46
CA ILE A 529 26.83 -27.61 -6.37
C ILE A 529 25.51 -26.86 -6.47
N GLY A 530 24.38 -27.56 -6.63
CA GLY A 530 23.05 -26.95 -6.64
C GLY A 530 22.74 -26.16 -5.37
N CYS A 531 23.07 -26.70 -4.20
CA CYS A 531 22.96 -25.97 -2.94
C CYS A 531 23.83 -24.70 -2.89
N ALA A 532 25.03 -24.74 -3.49
CA ALA A 532 25.93 -23.58 -3.57
C ALA A 532 25.45 -22.52 -4.57
N ILE A 533 24.75 -22.92 -5.65
CA ILE A 533 24.07 -22.01 -6.58
C ILE A 533 22.90 -21.30 -5.90
N MET A 534 22.17 -21.99 -5.02
CA MET A 534 21.05 -21.39 -4.28
C MET A 534 21.49 -20.57 -3.06
N ASN A 535 22.62 -20.92 -2.44
CA ASN A 535 23.06 -20.31 -1.18
C ASN A 535 24.58 -20.19 -1.10
N GLU A 536 25.08 -18.96 -1.05
CA GLU A 536 26.52 -18.66 -1.00
C GLU A 536 27.22 -19.30 0.21
N ASN A 537 26.54 -19.43 1.35
CA ASN A 537 27.09 -20.06 2.55
C ASN A 537 27.40 -21.55 2.37
N LYS A 538 26.95 -22.18 1.27
CA LYS A 538 27.23 -23.58 0.94
C LYS A 538 28.48 -23.76 0.09
N ILE A 539 29.07 -22.67 -0.42
CA ILE A 539 30.32 -22.73 -1.21
C ILE A 539 31.48 -23.29 -0.38
N GLU A 540 31.62 -22.88 0.88
CA GLU A 540 32.70 -23.38 1.75
C GLU A 540 32.63 -24.90 1.92
N SER A 541 31.42 -25.43 2.18
CA SER A 541 31.20 -26.88 2.28
C SER A 541 31.40 -27.63 0.95
N LEU A 542 31.21 -26.95 -0.19
CA LEU A 542 31.45 -27.53 -1.51
C LEU A 542 32.95 -27.71 -1.79
N GLU A 543 33.82 -26.82 -1.28
CA GLU A 543 35.28 -26.93 -1.43
C GLU A 543 35.89 -28.14 -0.68
N GLU A 544 35.16 -28.72 0.28
CA GLU A 544 35.55 -29.95 0.97
C GLU A 544 35.25 -31.23 0.16
N ASN A 545 34.45 -31.14 -0.92
CA ASN A 545 34.08 -32.29 -1.73
C ASN A 545 35.30 -32.89 -2.48
N GLU A 546 35.44 -34.21 -2.44
CA GLU A 546 36.61 -34.92 -2.98
C GLU A 546 36.78 -34.82 -4.48
N ILE A 547 35.70 -34.63 -5.24
CA ILE A 547 35.71 -34.44 -6.69
C ILE A 547 35.89 -32.95 -7.01
N TRP A 548 35.13 -32.07 -6.34
CA TRP A 548 35.15 -30.63 -6.59
C TRP A 548 36.50 -29.98 -6.35
N LYS A 549 37.23 -30.40 -5.31
CA LYS A 549 38.52 -29.80 -4.94
C LYS A 549 39.56 -29.86 -6.05
N TRP A 550 39.51 -30.89 -6.90
CA TRP A 550 40.46 -31.10 -8.00
C TRP A 550 40.01 -30.49 -9.33
N ILE A 551 38.79 -29.95 -9.42
CA ILE A 551 38.30 -29.28 -10.62
C ILE A 551 39.01 -27.93 -10.77
N THR A 552 39.55 -27.68 -11.97
CA THR A 552 40.21 -26.43 -12.33
C THR A 552 39.17 -25.45 -12.89
N PRO A 553 39.06 -24.21 -12.37
CA PRO A 553 38.16 -23.21 -12.91
C PRO A 553 38.51 -22.85 -14.36
N MET A 554 37.49 -22.70 -15.20
CA MET A 554 37.63 -22.31 -16.62
C MET A 554 36.63 -21.19 -16.92
N SER A 555 37.07 -20.16 -17.64
CA SER A 555 36.21 -19.07 -18.12
C SER A 555 35.26 -19.56 -19.21
#